data_AF-A0A077PUM7-F1
#
_entry.id   AF-A0A077PUM7-F1
#
_cell.length_a   1.000
_cell.length_b   1.000
_cell.length_c   1.000
_cell.angle_alpha   90.00
_cell.angle_beta   90.00
_cell.angle_gamma   90.00
#
_symmetry.space_group_name_H-M   'P 1'
#
loop_
_entity.id
_entity.type
_entity.pdbx_description
1 polymer ?
#
loop_
_entity_poly.entity_id
_entity_poly.type
_entity_poly.pdbx_seq_one_letter_code
_entity_poly.pdbx_strand_id
1 'polypeptide(L)'
;MTEVFKKHKYDDMELYKSTQSVAACDCHFEEKDGKQIKVIDVPILTCECVWRRYQKEAEDIVAPGGKLIADPIERNKRINQAYAKIWLEDNRFQWAGLAAFASKQVGCGLLHASNMHEQIQVNNDANRRVLQSASELEKTMDNPFYFLHPKLKAQAENKVEDFAQAVEEARQASKNNKLSIFSDVPGLRGISSLSQYSFNYVYEKMALGNTTLFLDVYPLHAFYKQRGLKDLKTCLNLRQDIYGNSQFPILWPIGQNNLKFGLPYDDILLAFEAIEAGNIAQGVVHLAYHEQINILQTTMYSDEQLIVFLWGNQFSYVTGFLPDNVAQPVELTLASQCQFIDNERTIKFSDEVANLADADQRMPFVLKAAESFDELLRGRDRHLIERSLQDIAAGRGVK
;
A
#
# COMPACT_ATOMS: atom_id res chain seq x y z
N MET A 1 12.48 -23.61 6.44
CA MET A 1 12.11 -22.18 6.35
C MET A 1 12.41 -21.74 4.94
N THR A 2 11.45 -21.13 4.24
CA THR A 2 11.69 -20.51 2.94
C THR A 2 12.65 -19.33 3.14
N GLU A 3 13.72 -19.26 2.36
CA GLU A 3 14.67 -18.15 2.37
C GLU A 3 13.91 -16.83 2.09
N VAL A 4 14.05 -15.82 2.96
CA VAL A 4 13.31 -14.54 2.82
C VAL A 4 13.90 -13.72 1.68
N PHE A 5 15.24 -13.61 1.66
CA PHE A 5 15.99 -13.06 0.54
C PHE A 5 16.58 -14.22 -0.28
N LYS A 6 16.40 -14.20 -1.60
CA LYS A 6 16.90 -15.29 -2.45
C LYS A 6 18.42 -15.21 -2.51
N LYS A 7 19.14 -16.22 -2.01
CA LYS A 7 20.61 -16.22 -2.14
C LYS A 7 21.02 -16.42 -3.61
N HIS A 8 21.98 -15.62 -4.07
CA HIS A 8 22.50 -15.70 -5.43
C HIS A 8 24.01 -15.91 -5.41
N LYS A 9 24.54 -16.62 -6.44
CA LYS A 9 25.99 -16.86 -6.59
C LYS A 9 26.86 -15.60 -6.67
N TYR A 10 26.24 -14.44 -6.90
CA TYR A 10 26.94 -13.16 -7.01
C TYR A 10 27.04 -12.43 -5.67
N ASP A 11 26.34 -12.88 -4.62
CA ASP A 11 26.33 -12.21 -3.32
C ASP A 11 27.68 -12.28 -2.61
N ASP A 12 28.34 -13.43 -2.73
CA ASP A 12 29.67 -13.68 -2.17
C ASP A 12 30.79 -13.20 -3.11
N MET A 13 30.46 -12.63 -4.28
CA MET A 13 31.42 -12.17 -5.27
C MET A 13 31.72 -10.67 -5.11
N GLU A 14 33.00 -10.28 -5.15
CA GLU A 14 33.40 -8.87 -5.08
C GLU A 14 32.85 -8.05 -6.26
N LEU A 15 32.47 -6.80 -5.97
CA LEU A 15 32.07 -5.82 -6.97
C LEU A 15 33.22 -5.55 -7.97
N TYR A 16 32.85 -5.28 -9.21
CA TYR A 16 33.74 -4.96 -10.33
C TYR A 16 34.75 -6.08 -10.66
N LYS A 17 34.47 -7.31 -10.27
CA LYS A 17 35.19 -8.51 -10.72
C LYS A 17 34.44 -9.21 -11.85
N SER A 18 35.17 -10.01 -12.62
CA SER A 18 34.58 -10.75 -13.72
C SER A 18 33.69 -11.88 -13.23
N THR A 19 32.49 -12.00 -13.80
CA THR A 19 31.50 -13.01 -13.42
C THR A 19 31.77 -14.39 -14.03
N GLN A 20 32.80 -14.50 -14.87
CA GLN A 20 33.20 -15.75 -15.52
C GLN A 20 34.71 -15.77 -15.77
N SER A 21 35.25 -16.91 -16.20
CA SER A 21 36.66 -17.00 -16.57
C SER A 21 36.92 -16.27 -17.90
N VAL A 22 38.13 -15.72 -18.06
CA VAL A 22 38.56 -15.07 -19.33
C VAL A 22 38.45 -16.04 -20.51
N ALA A 23 38.68 -17.33 -20.28
CA ALA A 23 38.54 -18.36 -21.31
C ALA A 23 37.10 -18.56 -21.81
N ALA A 24 36.10 -18.15 -21.03
CA ALA A 24 34.68 -18.21 -21.40
C ALA A 24 34.14 -16.87 -21.95
N CYS A 25 35.00 -15.85 -22.08
CA CYS A 25 34.62 -14.52 -22.56
C CYS A 25 34.61 -14.45 -24.09
N ASP A 26 33.68 -13.67 -24.62
CA ASP A 26 33.58 -13.43 -26.06
C ASP A 26 34.82 -12.69 -26.55
N CYS A 27 35.35 -13.13 -27.69
CA CYS A 27 36.54 -12.56 -28.30
C CYS A 27 36.20 -12.09 -29.71
N HIS A 28 36.51 -10.84 -30.01
CA HIS A 28 36.36 -10.27 -31.36
C HIS A 28 37.60 -9.47 -31.75
N PHE A 29 37.66 -9.05 -33.01
CA PHE A 29 38.70 -8.16 -33.50
C PHE A 29 38.10 -6.78 -33.73
N GLU A 30 38.79 -5.75 -33.26
CA GLU A 30 38.47 -4.34 -33.53
C GLU A 30 39.63 -3.67 -34.25
N GLU A 31 39.33 -2.69 -35.09
CA GLU A 31 40.35 -1.86 -35.72
C GLU A 31 40.59 -0.61 -34.87
N LYS A 32 41.81 -0.42 -34.40
CA LYS A 32 42.24 0.76 -33.66
C LYS A 32 43.56 1.27 -34.22
N ASP A 33 43.58 2.53 -34.61
CA ASP A 33 44.75 3.20 -35.22
C ASP A 33 45.32 2.43 -36.44
N GLY A 34 44.46 1.87 -37.28
CA GLY A 34 44.83 1.13 -38.49
C GLY A 34 45.42 -0.27 -38.23
N LYS A 35 45.29 -0.80 -37.01
CA LYS A 35 45.71 -2.16 -36.63
C LYS A 35 44.52 -2.95 -36.11
N GLN A 36 44.43 -4.22 -36.51
CA GLN A 36 43.52 -5.15 -35.86
C GLN A 36 44.05 -5.56 -34.50
N ILE A 37 43.25 -5.33 -33.47
CA ILE A 37 43.49 -5.77 -32.10
C ILE A 37 42.46 -6.82 -31.71
N LYS A 38 42.90 -7.84 -30.97
CA LYS A 38 42.00 -8.82 -30.38
C LYS A 38 41.44 -8.23 -29.07
N VAL A 39 40.12 -8.10 -29.02
CA VAL A 39 39.36 -7.62 -27.87
C VAL A 39 38.69 -8.82 -27.19
N ILE A 40 38.59 -8.76 -25.86
CA ILE A 40 37.91 -9.76 -25.04
C ILE A 40 36.89 -9.02 -24.19
N ASP A 41 35.61 -9.35 -24.34
CA ASP A 41 34.53 -8.76 -23.57
C ASP A 41 34.36 -9.51 -22.26
N VAL A 42 34.77 -8.85 -21.17
CA VAL A 42 34.73 -9.44 -19.83
C VAL A 42 33.49 -8.94 -19.09
N PRO A 43 32.49 -9.80 -18.81
CA PRO A 43 31.33 -9.38 -18.02
C PRO A 43 31.76 -9.18 -16.58
N ILE A 44 31.41 -8.03 -16.00
CA ILE A 44 31.74 -7.65 -14.63
C ILE A 44 30.48 -7.49 -13.78
N LEU A 45 30.57 -7.82 -12.50
CA LEU A 45 29.49 -7.58 -11.55
C LEU A 45 29.48 -6.11 -11.13
N THR A 46 28.53 -5.32 -11.63
CA THR A 46 28.39 -3.90 -11.26
C THR A 46 27.34 -3.70 -10.16
N CYS A 47 27.33 -2.50 -9.56
CA CYS A 47 26.29 -2.11 -8.61
C CYS A 47 24.89 -2.17 -9.23
N GLU A 48 24.73 -1.77 -10.49
CA GLU A 48 23.47 -1.80 -11.23
C GLU A 48 22.98 -3.24 -11.44
N CYS A 49 23.89 -4.20 -11.70
CA CYS A 49 23.55 -5.62 -11.77
C CYS A 49 22.96 -6.11 -10.44
N VAL A 50 23.57 -5.73 -9.33
CA VAL A 50 23.13 -6.08 -7.98
C VAL A 50 21.78 -5.43 -7.64
N TRP A 51 21.63 -4.12 -7.91
CA TRP A 51 20.39 -3.41 -7.65
C TRP A 51 19.22 -3.94 -8.47
N ARG A 52 19.43 -4.25 -9.76
CA ARG A 52 18.38 -4.85 -10.61
C ARG A 52 17.86 -6.16 -10.01
N ARG A 53 18.73 -6.97 -9.42
CA ARG A 53 18.33 -8.22 -8.76
C ARG A 53 17.43 -7.98 -7.56
N TYR A 54 17.85 -7.14 -6.62
CA TYR A 54 17.04 -6.86 -5.43
C TYR A 54 15.75 -6.11 -5.75
N GLN A 55 15.78 -5.22 -6.74
CA GLN A 55 14.58 -4.59 -7.26
C GLN A 55 13.64 -5.63 -7.85
N LYS A 56 14.16 -6.59 -8.63
CA LYS A 56 13.37 -7.67 -9.20
C LYS A 56 12.74 -8.57 -8.13
N GLU A 57 13.44 -8.82 -7.02
CA GLU A 57 12.87 -9.55 -5.88
C GLU A 57 11.68 -8.83 -5.26
N ALA A 58 11.77 -7.51 -5.06
CA ALA A 58 10.65 -6.71 -4.58
C ALA A 58 9.48 -6.74 -5.58
N GLU A 59 9.77 -6.57 -6.87
CA GLU A 59 8.76 -6.62 -7.93
C GLU A 59 8.06 -7.97 -8.01
N ASP A 60 8.77 -9.09 -7.89
CA ASP A 60 8.16 -10.42 -7.95
C ASP A 60 7.16 -10.67 -6.81
N ILE A 61 7.28 -9.93 -5.69
CA ILE A 61 6.33 -10.02 -4.56
C ILE A 61 5.02 -9.31 -4.91
N VAL A 62 5.07 -8.10 -5.48
CA VAL A 62 3.89 -7.25 -5.74
C VAL A 62 3.37 -7.30 -7.18
N ALA A 63 4.18 -7.81 -8.10
CA ALA A 63 3.97 -7.83 -9.53
C ALA A 63 4.58 -9.09 -10.19
N PRO A 64 4.19 -10.31 -9.76
CA PRO A 64 4.71 -11.54 -10.33
C PRO A 64 4.47 -11.58 -11.84
N GLY A 65 5.52 -11.86 -12.61
CA GLY A 65 5.47 -11.82 -14.08
C GLY A 65 5.49 -10.40 -14.67
N GLY A 66 5.87 -9.38 -13.88
CA GLY A 66 6.03 -8.00 -14.34
C GLY A 66 4.72 -7.20 -14.42
N LYS A 67 3.61 -7.74 -13.94
CA LYS A 67 2.31 -7.05 -13.86
C LYS A 67 1.87 -6.93 -12.41
N LEU A 68 1.60 -5.70 -11.99
CA LEU A 68 1.14 -5.42 -10.63
C LEU A 68 -0.10 -6.27 -10.31
N ILE A 69 -0.11 -6.88 -9.12
CA ILE A 69 -1.29 -7.61 -8.63
C ILE A 69 -2.46 -6.63 -8.64
N ALA A 70 -3.51 -6.98 -9.40
CA ALA A 70 -4.63 -6.08 -9.65
C ALA A 70 -5.37 -5.71 -8.36
N ASP A 71 -5.60 -6.68 -7.47
CA ASP A 71 -6.23 -6.46 -6.17
C ASP A 71 -5.26 -5.81 -5.17
N PRO A 72 -5.48 -4.54 -4.77
CA PRO A 72 -4.68 -3.87 -3.76
C PRO A 72 -4.64 -4.55 -2.38
N ILE A 73 -5.71 -5.25 -1.98
CA ILE A 73 -5.77 -5.93 -0.68
C ILE A 73 -4.84 -7.15 -0.70
N GLU A 74 -4.92 -7.98 -1.74
CA GLU A 74 -3.97 -9.09 -1.93
C GLU A 74 -2.53 -8.60 -2.06
N ARG A 75 -2.30 -7.52 -2.80
CA ARG A 75 -0.97 -6.91 -2.91
C ARG A 75 -0.45 -6.43 -1.54
N ASN A 76 -1.27 -5.74 -0.75
CA ASN A 76 -0.92 -5.32 0.60
C ASN A 76 -0.59 -6.50 1.52
N LYS A 77 -1.36 -7.59 1.45
CA LYS A 77 -1.07 -8.83 2.19
C LYS A 77 0.32 -9.39 1.88
N ARG A 78 0.78 -9.31 0.63
CA ARG A 78 2.14 -9.76 0.29
C ARG A 78 3.22 -8.83 0.82
N ILE A 79 2.98 -7.53 0.81
CA ILE A 79 3.89 -6.51 1.34
C ILE A 79 4.09 -6.71 2.85
N ASN A 80 3.00 -6.78 3.62
CA ASN A 80 3.12 -6.93 5.07
C ASN A 80 3.71 -8.32 5.47
N GLN A 81 3.42 -9.38 4.72
CA GLN A 81 4.08 -10.67 4.86
C GLN A 81 5.59 -10.58 4.64
N ALA A 82 6.02 -9.88 3.60
CA ALA A 82 7.44 -9.74 3.27
C ALA A 82 8.19 -9.01 4.38
N TYR A 83 7.65 -7.89 4.86
CA TYR A 83 8.22 -7.15 5.98
C TYR A 83 8.31 -7.97 7.28
N ALA A 84 7.24 -8.70 7.61
CA ALA A 84 7.26 -9.58 8.78
C ALA A 84 8.33 -10.67 8.66
N LYS A 85 8.50 -11.25 7.47
CA LYS A 85 9.54 -12.26 7.20
C LYS A 85 10.95 -11.68 7.35
N ILE A 86 11.20 -10.46 6.86
CA ILE A 86 12.48 -9.76 7.02
C ILE A 86 12.86 -9.66 8.50
N TRP A 87 11.93 -9.20 9.34
CA TRP A 87 12.18 -9.06 10.78
C TRP A 87 12.35 -10.41 11.49
N LEU A 88 11.59 -11.43 11.11
CA LEU A 88 11.69 -12.77 11.68
C LEU A 88 13.03 -13.45 11.35
N GLU A 89 13.64 -13.12 10.21
CA GLU A 89 14.97 -13.59 9.85
C GLU A 89 16.08 -12.84 10.60
N ASP A 90 15.94 -11.52 10.76
CA ASP A 90 16.93 -10.68 11.45
C ASP A 90 16.23 -9.58 12.24
N ASN A 91 16.13 -9.76 13.56
CA ASN A 91 15.41 -8.82 14.43
C ASN A 91 16.07 -7.44 14.52
N ARG A 92 17.29 -7.25 13.98
CA ARG A 92 17.91 -5.93 13.84
C ARG A 92 17.14 -5.04 12.86
N PHE A 93 16.38 -5.62 11.94
CA PHE A 93 15.48 -4.88 11.04
C PHE A 93 14.18 -4.50 11.73
N GLN A 94 14.25 -3.89 12.93
CA GLN A 94 13.07 -3.46 13.69
C GLN A 94 12.11 -2.61 12.85
N TRP A 95 12.64 -1.76 11.97
CA TRP A 95 11.81 -0.97 11.06
C TRP A 95 10.95 -1.84 10.13
N ALA A 96 11.49 -2.93 9.59
CA ALA A 96 10.70 -3.89 8.81
C ALA A 96 9.61 -4.55 9.67
N GLY A 97 9.89 -4.86 10.94
CA GLY A 97 8.89 -5.36 11.88
C GLY A 97 7.74 -4.36 12.09
N LEU A 98 8.06 -3.09 12.33
CA LEU A 98 7.07 -2.02 12.47
C LEU A 98 6.31 -1.77 11.17
N ALA A 99 7.00 -1.76 10.03
CA ALA A 99 6.42 -1.62 8.69
C ALA A 99 5.44 -2.75 8.38
N ALA A 100 5.64 -3.96 8.91
CA ALA A 100 4.67 -5.05 8.77
C ALA A 100 3.33 -4.71 9.45
N PHE A 101 3.35 -4.13 10.65
CA PHE A 101 2.15 -3.66 11.35
C PHE A 101 1.52 -2.44 10.67
N ALA A 102 2.33 -1.47 10.25
CA ALA A 102 1.84 -0.27 9.57
C ALA A 102 1.19 -0.64 8.23
N SER A 103 1.86 -1.48 7.44
CA SER A 103 1.30 -1.98 6.18
C SER A 103 0.05 -2.85 6.40
N LYS A 104 0.00 -3.66 7.47
CA LYS A 104 -1.23 -4.35 7.87
C LYS A 104 -2.37 -3.37 8.15
N GLN A 105 -2.09 -2.29 8.88
CA GLN A 105 -3.10 -1.27 9.18
C GLN A 105 -3.60 -0.59 7.91
N VAL A 106 -2.73 -0.33 6.93
CA VAL A 106 -3.14 0.10 5.58
C VAL A 106 -4.10 -0.92 4.97
N GLY A 107 -3.81 -2.21 5.04
CA GLY A 107 -4.70 -3.28 4.57
C GLY A 107 -6.09 -3.26 5.20
N CYS A 108 -6.17 -2.99 6.51
CA CYS A 108 -7.44 -2.82 7.22
C CYS A 108 -8.21 -1.59 6.71
N GLY A 109 -7.51 -0.48 6.46
CA GLY A 109 -8.10 0.72 5.85
C GLY A 109 -8.62 0.46 4.43
N LEU A 110 -7.91 -0.34 3.62
CA LEU A 110 -8.35 -0.75 2.29
C LEU A 110 -9.62 -1.60 2.35
N LEU A 111 -9.70 -2.56 3.28
CA LEU A 111 -10.90 -3.36 3.51
C LEU A 111 -12.09 -2.48 3.89
N HIS A 112 -11.88 -1.54 4.81
CA HIS A 112 -12.90 -0.60 5.24
C HIS A 112 -13.41 0.26 4.08
N ALA A 113 -12.51 0.91 3.35
CA ALA A 113 -12.87 1.77 2.22
C ALA A 113 -13.60 1.00 1.12
N SER A 114 -13.16 -0.23 0.80
CA SER A 114 -13.81 -1.09 -0.19
C SER A 114 -15.23 -1.47 0.24
N ASN A 115 -15.41 -1.91 1.49
CA ASN A 115 -16.73 -2.26 2.04
C ASN A 115 -17.67 -1.05 2.04
N MET A 116 -17.18 0.14 2.42
CA MET A 116 -18.00 1.36 2.38
C MET A 116 -18.39 1.75 0.96
N HIS A 117 -17.44 1.65 0.02
CA HIS A 117 -17.73 1.91 -1.38
C HIS A 117 -18.82 0.98 -1.94
N GLU A 118 -18.71 -0.33 -1.67
CA GLU A 118 -19.68 -1.35 -2.11
C GLU A 118 -21.07 -1.09 -1.52
N GLN A 119 -21.17 -0.84 -0.22
CA GLN A 119 -22.45 -0.54 0.44
C GLN A 119 -23.13 0.70 -0.17
N ILE A 120 -22.36 1.74 -0.47
CA ILE A 120 -22.90 2.94 -1.12
C ILE A 120 -23.30 2.65 -2.57
N GLN A 121 -22.52 1.88 -3.33
CA GLN A 121 -22.85 1.48 -4.71
C GLN A 121 -24.16 0.69 -4.75
N VAL A 122 -24.29 -0.35 -3.93
CA VAL A 122 -25.50 -1.19 -3.87
C VAL A 122 -26.73 -0.34 -3.55
N ASN A 123 -26.61 0.60 -2.61
CA ASN A 123 -27.70 1.51 -2.28
C ASN A 123 -28.06 2.46 -3.43
N ASN A 124 -27.06 3.03 -4.12
CA ASN A 124 -27.28 3.92 -5.25
C ASN A 124 -27.91 3.18 -6.44
N ASP A 125 -27.48 1.96 -6.73
CA ASP A 125 -28.03 1.14 -7.81
C ASP A 125 -29.46 0.67 -7.49
N ALA A 126 -29.74 0.29 -6.24
CA ALA A 126 -31.10 -0.05 -5.81
C ALA A 126 -32.06 1.15 -5.95
N ASN A 127 -31.63 2.35 -5.54
CA ASN A 127 -32.41 3.58 -5.74
C ASN A 127 -32.61 3.91 -7.22
N ARG A 128 -31.60 3.67 -8.06
CA ARG A 128 -31.73 3.84 -9.53
C ARG A 128 -32.76 2.86 -10.11
N ARG A 129 -32.79 1.61 -9.63
CA ARG A 129 -33.80 0.62 -10.04
C ARG A 129 -35.21 1.07 -9.66
N VAL A 130 -35.42 1.63 -8.47
CA VAL A 130 -36.73 2.20 -8.08
C VAL A 130 -37.19 3.27 -9.06
N LEU A 131 -36.31 4.21 -9.42
CA LEU A 131 -36.62 5.28 -10.37
C LEU A 131 -36.94 4.73 -11.78
N GLN A 132 -36.20 3.73 -12.23
CA GLN A 132 -36.43 3.07 -13.51
C GLN A 132 -37.77 2.33 -13.52
N SER A 133 -38.03 1.49 -12.52
CA SER A 133 -39.29 0.75 -12.40
C SER A 133 -40.50 1.69 -12.27
N ALA A 134 -40.37 2.80 -11.53
CA ALA A 134 -41.40 3.82 -11.43
C ALA A 134 -41.73 4.45 -12.80
N SER A 135 -40.70 4.83 -13.56
CA SER A 135 -40.87 5.41 -14.90
C SER A 135 -41.48 4.41 -15.89
N GLU A 136 -41.11 3.13 -15.82
CA GLU A 136 -41.70 2.09 -16.66
C GLU A 136 -43.17 1.83 -16.32
N LEU A 137 -43.51 1.82 -15.03
CA LEU A 137 -44.89 1.69 -14.56
C LEU A 137 -45.75 2.87 -15.03
N GLU A 138 -45.26 4.11 -14.85
CA GLU A 138 -45.92 5.33 -15.32
C GLU A 138 -46.19 5.27 -16.83
N LYS A 139 -45.18 4.96 -17.66
CA LYS A 139 -45.35 4.81 -19.11
C LYS A 139 -46.37 3.74 -19.50
N THR A 140 -46.47 2.67 -18.72
CA THR A 140 -47.43 1.58 -18.99
C THR A 140 -48.85 2.02 -18.65
N MET A 141 -49.03 2.76 -17.56
CA MET A 141 -50.33 3.28 -17.10
C MET A 141 -50.83 4.47 -17.95
N ASP A 142 -49.93 5.31 -18.45
CA ASP A 142 -50.24 6.45 -19.33
C ASP A 142 -50.59 6.04 -20.77
N ASN A 143 -50.50 4.75 -21.11
CA ASN A 143 -50.89 4.27 -22.42
C ASN A 143 -52.41 4.45 -22.64
N PRO A 144 -52.87 5.17 -23.68
CA PRO A 144 -54.29 5.45 -23.92
C PRO A 144 -55.17 4.19 -24.04
N PHE A 145 -54.57 3.05 -24.39
CA PHE A 145 -55.27 1.78 -24.55
C PHE A 145 -55.17 0.85 -23.32
N TYR A 146 -54.56 1.32 -22.22
CA TYR A 146 -54.38 0.55 -20.99
C TYR A 146 -55.69 -0.10 -20.52
N PHE A 147 -56.77 0.68 -20.45
CA PHE A 147 -58.10 0.21 -20.02
C PHE A 147 -58.85 -0.63 -21.07
N LEU A 148 -58.38 -0.65 -22.31
CA LEU A 148 -59.04 -1.30 -23.46
C LEU A 148 -58.40 -2.64 -23.85
N HIS A 149 -57.19 -2.95 -23.37
CA HIS A 149 -56.47 -4.16 -23.75
C HIS A 149 -56.02 -4.99 -22.53
N PRO A 150 -56.56 -6.22 -22.35
CA PRO A 150 -56.20 -7.11 -21.23
C PRO A 150 -54.70 -7.39 -21.09
N LYS A 151 -53.97 -7.42 -22.22
CA LYS A 151 -52.51 -7.63 -22.23
C LYS A 151 -51.74 -6.45 -21.61
N LEU A 152 -52.16 -5.21 -21.85
CA LEU A 152 -51.55 -4.03 -21.26
C LEU A 152 -51.82 -3.97 -19.75
N LYS A 153 -53.02 -4.39 -19.33
CA LYS A 153 -53.36 -4.50 -17.91
C LYS A 153 -52.46 -5.51 -17.18
N ALA A 154 -52.28 -6.72 -17.74
CA ALA A 154 -51.37 -7.73 -17.19
C ALA A 154 -49.91 -7.26 -17.17
N GLN A 155 -49.46 -6.48 -18.17
CA GLN A 155 -48.13 -5.86 -18.16
C GLN A 155 -47.97 -4.85 -17.02
N ALA A 156 -48.97 -4.02 -16.75
CA ALA A 156 -48.91 -3.09 -15.62
C ALA A 156 -48.91 -3.82 -14.27
N GLU A 157 -49.66 -4.92 -14.13
CA GLU A 157 -49.64 -5.75 -12.92
C GLU A 157 -48.22 -6.29 -12.65
N ASN A 158 -47.55 -6.81 -13.68
CA ASN A 158 -46.14 -7.20 -13.57
C ASN A 158 -45.23 -6.00 -13.22
N LYS A 159 -45.47 -4.82 -13.78
CA LYS A 159 -44.67 -3.61 -13.47
C LYS A 159 -44.90 -3.07 -12.06
N VAL A 160 -46.09 -3.26 -11.50
CA VAL A 160 -46.36 -2.98 -10.08
C VAL A 160 -45.56 -3.92 -9.19
N GLU A 161 -45.46 -5.20 -9.54
CA GLU A 161 -44.65 -6.18 -8.83
C GLU A 161 -43.14 -5.85 -8.95
N ASP A 162 -42.64 -5.55 -10.15
CA ASP A 162 -41.25 -5.10 -10.40
C ASP A 162 -40.90 -3.86 -9.54
N PHE A 163 -41.82 -2.89 -9.47
CA PHE A 163 -41.65 -1.69 -8.65
C PHE A 163 -41.65 -2.01 -7.16
N ALA A 164 -42.57 -2.84 -6.68
CA ALA A 164 -42.62 -3.25 -5.27
C ALA A 164 -41.34 -3.99 -4.85
N GLN A 165 -40.83 -4.88 -5.70
CA GLN A 165 -39.55 -5.56 -5.47
C GLN A 165 -38.39 -4.56 -5.41
N ALA A 166 -38.30 -3.64 -6.37
CA ALA A 166 -37.25 -2.62 -6.39
C ALA A 166 -37.26 -1.75 -5.12
N VAL A 167 -38.45 -1.40 -4.61
CA VAL A 167 -38.61 -0.64 -3.36
C VAL A 167 -38.11 -1.43 -2.16
N GLU A 168 -38.41 -2.73 -2.05
CA GLU A 168 -37.92 -3.56 -0.95
C GLU A 168 -36.40 -3.76 -1.02
N GLU A 169 -35.83 -3.97 -2.20
CA GLU A 169 -34.39 -4.02 -2.40
C GLU A 169 -33.70 -2.71 -1.97
N ALA A 170 -34.25 -1.55 -2.35
CA ALA A 170 -33.74 -0.25 -1.95
C ALA A 170 -33.84 -0.04 -0.43
N ARG A 171 -34.93 -0.50 0.19
CA ARG A 171 -35.10 -0.47 1.65
C ARG A 171 -34.04 -1.31 2.36
N GLN A 172 -33.72 -2.49 1.86
CA GLN A 172 -32.68 -3.36 2.42
C GLN A 172 -31.29 -2.77 2.24
N ALA A 173 -30.98 -2.26 1.04
CA ALA A 173 -29.70 -1.62 0.76
C ALA A 173 -29.48 -0.37 1.62
N SER A 174 -30.52 0.43 1.82
CA SER A 174 -30.49 1.63 2.69
C SER A 174 -30.20 1.31 4.15
N LYS A 175 -30.72 0.18 4.69
CA LYS A 175 -30.40 -0.28 6.05
C LYS A 175 -28.93 -0.67 6.22
N ASN A 176 -28.32 -1.19 5.16
CA ASN A 176 -26.92 -1.63 5.19
C ASN A 176 -25.94 -0.47 4.94
N ASN A 177 -26.36 0.57 4.21
CA ASN A 177 -25.55 1.78 3.99
C ASN A 177 -25.82 2.84 5.07
N LYS A 178 -24.89 3.03 6.01
CA LYS A 178 -25.02 4.04 7.08
C LYS A 178 -25.15 5.48 6.59
N LEU A 179 -24.71 5.78 5.36
CA LEU A 179 -24.82 7.13 4.78
C LEU A 179 -26.19 7.40 4.15
N SER A 180 -27.08 6.40 4.11
CA SER A 180 -28.43 6.56 3.55
C SER A 180 -29.25 7.62 4.27
N ILE A 181 -28.98 7.85 5.57
CA ILE A 181 -29.63 8.88 6.40
C ILE A 181 -29.53 10.30 5.79
N PHE A 182 -28.46 10.57 5.03
CA PHE A 182 -28.24 11.88 4.43
C PHE A 182 -28.98 12.07 3.11
N SER A 183 -29.46 10.99 2.48
CA SER A 183 -30.21 11.02 1.22
C SER A 183 -31.56 11.74 1.37
N ASP A 184 -32.15 11.69 2.56
CA ASP A 184 -33.48 12.25 2.84
C ASP A 184 -33.43 13.68 3.39
N VAL A 185 -32.24 14.19 3.75
CA VAL A 185 -32.07 15.53 4.34
C VAL A 185 -31.72 16.57 3.26
N PRO A 186 -32.58 17.57 3.00
CA PRO A 186 -32.26 18.66 2.08
C PRO A 186 -30.96 19.37 2.48
N GLY A 187 -30.06 19.60 1.52
CA GLY A 187 -28.73 20.18 1.75
C GLY A 187 -27.62 19.18 2.08
N LEU A 188 -27.95 17.95 2.51
CA LEU A 188 -26.96 16.90 2.83
C LEU A 188 -26.96 15.73 1.83
N ARG A 189 -27.83 15.75 0.82
CA ARG A 189 -27.95 14.69 -0.19
C ARG A 189 -26.64 14.33 -0.90
N GLY A 190 -25.72 15.28 -1.05
CA GLY A 190 -24.43 15.09 -1.70
C GLY A 190 -23.37 14.36 -0.86
N ILE A 191 -23.62 14.13 0.44
CA ILE A 191 -22.63 13.49 1.33
C ILE A 191 -22.33 12.06 0.87
N SER A 192 -23.35 11.27 0.52
CA SER A 192 -23.16 9.87 0.13
C SER A 192 -22.24 9.72 -1.10
N SER A 193 -22.47 10.53 -2.16
CA SER A 193 -21.63 10.49 -3.36
C SER A 193 -20.22 11.02 -3.10
N LEU A 194 -20.08 12.08 -2.30
CA LEU A 194 -18.76 12.60 -1.90
C LEU A 194 -17.99 11.56 -1.08
N SER A 195 -18.63 10.90 -0.11
CA SER A 195 -18.02 9.84 0.70
C SER A 195 -17.62 8.64 -0.16
N GLN A 196 -18.46 8.23 -1.11
CA GLN A 196 -18.12 7.15 -2.03
C GLN A 196 -16.86 7.45 -2.84
N TYR A 197 -16.78 8.68 -3.36
CA TYR A 197 -15.61 9.16 -4.09
C TYR A 197 -14.37 9.25 -3.18
N SER A 198 -14.53 9.77 -1.97
CA SER A 198 -13.49 9.83 -0.94
C SER A 198 -12.94 8.43 -0.62
N PHE A 199 -13.79 7.44 -0.38
CA PHE A 199 -13.36 6.07 -0.08
C PHE A 199 -12.59 5.46 -1.24
N ASN A 200 -13.07 5.61 -2.49
CA ASN A 200 -12.34 5.11 -3.65
C ASN A 200 -10.98 5.81 -3.82
N TYR A 201 -10.94 7.12 -3.64
CA TYR A 201 -9.72 7.90 -3.79
C TYR A 201 -8.67 7.54 -2.73
N VAL A 202 -9.08 7.47 -1.46
CA VAL A 202 -8.22 7.03 -0.35
C VAL A 202 -7.74 5.61 -0.60
N TYR A 203 -8.64 4.70 -1.03
CA TYR A 203 -8.29 3.33 -1.37
C TYR A 203 -7.16 3.26 -2.41
N GLU A 204 -7.29 3.98 -3.51
CA GLU A 204 -6.28 4.03 -4.58
C GLU A 204 -4.96 4.64 -4.10
N LYS A 205 -5.00 5.75 -3.36
CA LYS A 205 -3.79 6.45 -2.88
C LYS A 205 -3.04 5.63 -1.84
N MET A 206 -3.73 5.07 -0.86
CA MET A 206 -3.13 4.20 0.17
C MET A 206 -2.51 2.95 -0.46
N ALA A 207 -3.20 2.37 -1.46
CA ALA A 207 -2.69 1.25 -2.23
C ALA A 207 -1.43 1.59 -3.03
N LEU A 208 -1.40 2.76 -3.67
CA LEU A 208 -0.27 3.25 -4.44
C LEU A 208 0.93 3.51 -3.53
N GLY A 209 0.76 4.30 -2.47
CA GLY A 209 1.89 4.66 -1.61
C GLY A 209 2.49 3.48 -0.86
N ASN A 210 1.68 2.56 -0.33
CA ASN A 210 2.20 1.34 0.28
C ASN A 210 3.00 0.47 -0.71
N THR A 211 2.59 0.44 -1.99
CA THR A 211 3.31 -0.28 -3.04
C THR A 211 4.62 0.41 -3.40
N THR A 212 4.60 1.74 -3.59
CA THR A 212 5.79 2.55 -3.89
C THR A 212 6.81 2.44 -2.76
N LEU A 213 6.37 2.57 -1.51
CA LEU A 213 7.21 2.44 -0.32
C LEU A 213 7.89 1.08 -0.26
N PHE A 214 7.14 0.00 -0.51
CA PHE A 214 7.69 -1.35 -0.54
C PHE A 214 8.74 -1.53 -1.63
N LEU A 215 8.45 -1.06 -2.85
CA LEU A 215 9.40 -1.13 -3.97
C LEU A 215 10.64 -0.27 -3.75
N ASP A 216 10.57 0.73 -2.86
CA ASP A 216 11.72 1.51 -2.45
C ASP A 216 12.55 0.84 -1.34
N VAL A 217 11.89 0.37 -0.28
CA VAL A 217 12.56 0.03 0.99
C VAL A 217 12.96 -1.44 1.06
N TYR A 218 12.21 -2.36 0.46
CA TYR A 218 12.58 -3.78 0.44
C TYR A 218 13.96 -4.02 -0.19
N PRO A 219 14.28 -3.45 -1.38
CA PRO A 219 15.59 -3.65 -2.00
C PRO A 219 16.76 -3.16 -1.13
N LEU A 220 16.56 -2.12 -0.32
CA LEU A 220 17.58 -1.60 0.61
C LEU A 220 17.92 -2.64 1.69
N HIS A 221 16.89 -3.24 2.31
CA HIS A 221 17.07 -4.30 3.30
C HIS A 221 17.72 -5.54 2.69
N ALA A 222 17.26 -5.96 1.51
CA ALA A 222 17.82 -7.11 0.80
C ALA A 222 19.30 -6.89 0.45
N PHE A 223 19.64 -5.69 -0.06
CA PHE A 223 21.02 -5.33 -0.37
C PHE A 223 21.90 -5.40 0.87
N TYR A 224 21.52 -4.67 1.93
CA TYR A 224 22.30 -4.63 3.15
C TYR A 224 22.47 -6.01 3.78
N LYS A 225 21.40 -6.82 3.85
CA LYS A 225 21.45 -8.16 4.43
C LYS A 225 22.42 -9.08 3.70
N GLN A 226 22.42 -9.04 2.37
CA GLN A 226 23.17 -9.98 1.54
C GLN A 226 24.60 -9.52 1.23
N ARG A 227 24.87 -8.21 1.23
CA ARG A 227 26.19 -7.66 0.83
C ARG A 227 26.86 -6.78 1.89
N GLY A 228 26.13 -6.41 2.94
CA GLY A 228 26.64 -5.57 4.02
C GLY A 228 26.76 -4.09 3.66
N LEU A 229 27.13 -3.32 4.68
CA LEU A 229 27.17 -1.85 4.64
C LEU A 229 28.19 -1.29 3.63
N LYS A 230 29.35 -1.93 3.49
CA LYS A 230 30.44 -1.44 2.62
C LYS A 230 29.99 -1.36 1.17
N ASP A 231 29.39 -2.42 0.66
CA ASP A 231 28.88 -2.47 -0.70
C ASP A 231 27.66 -1.55 -0.87
N LEU A 232 26.80 -1.45 0.16
CA LEU A 232 25.65 -0.54 0.12
C LEU A 232 26.10 0.92 -0.06
N LYS A 233 27.07 1.36 0.74
CA LYS A 233 27.69 2.69 0.63
C LYS A 233 28.27 2.95 -0.76
N THR A 234 28.93 1.94 -1.32
CA THR A 234 29.55 2.02 -2.65
C THR A 234 28.48 2.15 -3.74
N CYS A 235 27.37 1.43 -3.61
CA CYS A 235 26.40 1.27 -4.69
C CYS A 235 25.17 2.17 -4.60
N LEU A 236 24.87 2.80 -3.46
CA LEU A 236 23.59 3.49 -3.25
C LEU A 236 23.31 4.56 -4.33
N ASN A 237 24.30 5.38 -4.66
CA ASN A 237 24.16 6.44 -5.68
C ASN A 237 23.87 5.91 -7.09
N LEU A 238 24.28 4.68 -7.40
CA LEU A 238 24.07 4.03 -8.70
C LEU A 238 22.72 3.31 -8.79
N ARG A 239 21.92 3.32 -7.70
CA ARG A 239 20.59 2.69 -7.69
C ARG A 239 19.66 3.36 -8.70
N GLN A 240 19.66 4.69 -8.77
CA GLN A 240 18.82 5.44 -9.70
C GLN A 240 19.07 5.09 -11.17
N ASP A 241 20.30 4.69 -11.51
CA ASP A 241 20.74 4.46 -12.90
C ASP A 241 20.19 3.16 -13.50
N ILE A 242 19.55 2.31 -12.68
CA ILE A 242 18.89 1.11 -13.19
C ILE A 242 17.53 1.43 -13.86
N TYR A 243 16.95 2.61 -13.60
CA TYR A 243 15.70 3.02 -14.22
C TYR A 243 15.87 3.40 -15.69
N GLY A 244 14.85 3.18 -16.51
CA GLY A 244 14.86 3.56 -17.94
C GLY A 244 15.58 2.58 -18.86
N ASN A 245 16.10 1.47 -18.33
CA ASN A 245 16.66 0.40 -19.15
C ASN A 245 15.52 -0.38 -19.86
N SER A 246 15.57 -0.48 -21.20
CA SER A 246 14.54 -1.15 -21.99
C SER A 246 14.57 -2.68 -21.90
N GLN A 247 15.74 -3.26 -21.63
CA GLN A 247 15.93 -4.70 -21.48
C GLN A 247 15.49 -5.20 -20.09
N PHE A 248 15.70 -4.37 -19.07
CA PHE A 248 15.38 -4.64 -17.67
C PHE A 248 14.55 -3.48 -17.09
N PRO A 249 13.28 -3.34 -17.53
CA PRO A 249 12.43 -2.26 -17.05
C PRO A 249 12.14 -2.42 -15.56
N ILE A 250 12.16 -1.30 -14.84
CA ILE A 250 11.78 -1.24 -13.42
C ILE A 250 10.32 -0.85 -13.30
N LEU A 251 9.58 -1.59 -12.48
CA LEU A 251 8.23 -1.23 -12.08
C LEU A 251 8.27 -0.09 -11.07
N TRP A 252 7.81 1.09 -11.49
CA TRP A 252 7.74 2.27 -10.63
C TRP A 252 6.37 2.97 -10.78
N PRO A 253 5.35 2.50 -10.05
CA PRO A 253 3.95 2.85 -10.33
C PRO A 253 3.61 4.32 -10.06
N ILE A 254 4.36 5.00 -9.19
CA ILE A 254 4.20 6.44 -8.92
C ILE A 254 4.71 7.32 -10.07
N GLY A 255 5.58 6.78 -10.93
CA GLY A 255 6.17 7.50 -12.06
C GLY A 255 7.27 8.50 -11.68
N GLN A 256 8.16 8.79 -12.64
CA GLN A 256 9.34 9.65 -12.43
C GLN A 256 9.02 11.13 -12.18
N ASN A 257 7.87 11.61 -12.67
CA ASN A 257 7.48 13.00 -12.50
C ASN A 257 7.08 13.31 -11.05
N ASN A 258 6.52 12.32 -10.35
CA ASN A 258 6.06 12.48 -8.99
C ASN A 258 7.19 12.17 -8.02
N LEU A 259 7.87 11.03 -8.18
CA LEU A 259 9.02 10.64 -7.37
C LEU A 259 10.06 9.95 -8.23
N LYS A 260 11.25 10.52 -8.32
CA LYS A 260 12.35 9.89 -9.07
C LYS A 260 12.77 8.59 -8.40
N PHE A 261 13.07 7.58 -9.21
CA PHE A 261 13.44 6.27 -8.69
C PHE A 261 14.85 6.27 -8.08
N GLY A 262 15.01 5.59 -6.94
CA GLY A 262 16.33 5.21 -6.41
C GLY A 262 17.20 6.37 -5.92
N LEU A 263 16.60 7.49 -5.52
CA LEU A 263 17.32 8.64 -4.99
C LEU A 263 18.12 8.25 -3.72
N PRO A 264 19.40 8.65 -3.61
CA PRO A 264 20.28 8.24 -2.52
C PRO A 264 20.15 9.18 -1.32
N TYR A 265 19.00 9.19 -0.65
CA TYR A 265 18.82 10.02 0.54
C TYR A 265 19.77 9.60 1.68
N ASP A 266 20.33 10.58 2.38
CA ASP A 266 21.31 10.37 3.45
C ASP A 266 20.78 9.47 4.57
N ASP A 267 19.49 9.59 4.89
CA ASP A 267 18.78 8.78 5.88
C ASP A 267 18.95 7.27 5.66
N ILE A 268 19.09 6.83 4.40
CA ILE A 268 19.30 5.42 4.06
C ILE A 268 20.63 4.94 4.67
N LEU A 269 21.74 5.64 4.40
CA LEU A 269 23.05 5.21 4.90
C LEU A 269 23.14 5.38 6.42
N LEU A 270 22.62 6.49 6.96
CA LEU A 270 22.59 6.73 8.40
C LEU A 270 21.84 5.61 9.13
N ALA A 271 20.75 5.10 8.55
CA ALA A 271 20.01 3.98 9.12
C ALA A 271 20.84 2.70 9.22
N PHE A 272 21.44 2.26 8.11
CA PHE A 272 22.19 1.01 8.10
C PHE A 272 23.53 1.12 8.83
N GLU A 273 24.14 2.31 8.90
CA GLU A 273 25.27 2.61 9.78
C GLU A 273 24.91 2.44 11.26
N ALA A 274 23.76 2.98 11.67
CA ALA A 274 23.28 2.84 13.04
C ALA A 274 22.98 1.36 13.39
N ILE A 275 22.38 0.61 12.46
CA ILE A 275 22.15 -0.84 12.62
C ILE A 275 23.48 -1.59 12.76
N GLU A 276 24.48 -1.30 11.92
CA GLU A 276 25.81 -1.93 11.98
C GLU A 276 26.52 -1.63 13.31
N ALA A 277 26.36 -0.42 13.84
CA ALA A 277 26.89 0.01 15.13
C ALA A 277 26.11 -0.55 16.34
N GLY A 278 25.03 -1.30 16.11
CA GLY A 278 24.17 -1.85 17.17
C GLY A 278 23.16 -0.85 17.75
N ASN A 279 23.06 0.36 17.20
CA ASN A 279 22.07 1.37 17.59
C ASN A 279 20.79 1.23 16.75
N ILE A 280 20.05 0.14 16.98
CA ILE A 280 18.87 -0.22 16.18
C ILE A 280 17.78 0.85 16.23
N ALA A 281 17.52 1.43 17.42
CA ALA A 281 16.48 2.46 17.58
C ALA A 281 16.79 3.71 16.74
N GLN A 282 18.05 4.14 16.67
CA GLN A 282 18.46 5.23 15.79
C GLN A 282 18.33 4.86 14.31
N GLY A 283 18.63 3.61 13.95
CA GLY A 283 18.41 3.10 12.59
C GLY A 283 16.94 3.16 12.17
N VAL A 284 16.03 2.83 13.09
CA VAL A 284 14.59 2.96 12.94
C VAL A 284 14.17 4.42 12.72
N VAL A 285 14.72 5.36 13.49
CA VAL A 285 14.44 6.80 13.31
C VAL A 285 14.82 7.26 11.90
N HIS A 286 16.01 6.93 11.43
CA HIS A 286 16.45 7.32 10.09
C HIS A 286 15.58 6.70 8.98
N LEU A 287 15.23 5.42 9.07
CA LEU A 287 14.29 4.81 8.13
C LEU A 287 12.90 5.45 8.19
N ALA A 288 12.44 5.87 9.36
CA ALA A 288 11.18 6.61 9.49
C ALA A 288 11.22 7.93 8.73
N TYR A 289 12.30 8.71 8.84
CA TYR A 289 12.44 9.95 8.06
C TYR A 289 12.50 9.68 6.56
N HIS A 290 13.28 8.68 6.15
CA HIS A 290 13.33 8.27 4.74
C HIS A 290 11.94 7.93 4.20
N GLU A 291 11.21 7.05 4.88
CA GLU A 291 9.89 6.63 4.44
C GLU A 291 8.86 7.76 4.50
N GLN A 292 8.76 8.46 5.62
CA GLN A 292 7.67 9.40 5.88
C GLN A 292 7.86 10.74 5.16
N ILE A 293 9.09 11.21 5.05
CA ILE A 293 9.41 12.53 4.48
C ILE A 293 9.86 12.39 3.03
N ASN A 294 10.83 11.53 2.74
CA ASN A 294 11.42 11.47 1.40
C ASN A 294 10.54 10.73 0.40
N ILE A 295 9.76 9.74 0.86
CA ILE A 295 8.92 8.90 0.00
C ILE A 295 7.43 9.27 0.11
N LEU A 296 6.81 9.12 1.29
CA LEU A 296 5.37 9.23 1.45
C LEU A 296 4.84 10.67 1.34
N GLN A 297 5.63 11.67 1.74
CA GLN A 297 5.21 13.06 1.59
C GLN A 297 4.91 13.37 0.12
N THR A 298 5.86 13.08 -0.76
CA THR A 298 5.73 13.31 -2.20
C THR A 298 4.75 12.33 -2.86
N THR A 299 4.67 11.08 -2.39
CA THR A 299 3.83 10.06 -3.01
C THR A 299 2.33 10.24 -2.69
N MET A 300 2.02 10.74 -1.49
CA MET A 300 0.64 10.79 -0.97
C MET A 300 0.33 12.06 -0.19
N TYR A 301 1.14 12.45 0.80
CA TYR A 301 0.73 13.49 1.75
C TYR A 301 0.85 14.93 1.24
N SER A 302 1.36 15.13 0.02
CA SER A 302 1.30 16.40 -0.71
C SER A 302 0.15 16.48 -1.71
N ASP A 303 -0.68 15.43 -1.80
CA ASP A 303 -1.86 15.41 -2.66
C ASP A 303 -3.02 16.14 -1.98
N GLU A 304 -3.38 17.32 -2.49
CA GLU A 304 -4.39 18.21 -1.88
C GLU A 304 -5.73 17.50 -1.59
N GLN A 305 -6.15 16.64 -2.50
CA GLN A 305 -7.41 15.94 -2.38
C GLN A 305 -7.35 14.85 -1.30
N LEU A 306 -6.25 14.10 -1.23
CA LEU A 306 -6.03 13.15 -0.15
C LEU A 306 -5.97 13.85 1.20
N ILE A 307 -5.29 15.01 1.30
CA ILE A 307 -5.21 15.80 2.53
C ILE A 307 -6.62 16.14 3.04
N VAL A 308 -7.49 16.64 2.17
CA VAL A 308 -8.88 16.97 2.52
C VAL A 308 -9.64 15.76 3.04
N PHE A 309 -9.50 14.59 2.39
CA PHE A 309 -10.21 13.39 2.81
C PHE A 309 -9.68 12.79 4.12
N LEU A 310 -8.36 12.79 4.33
CA LEU A 310 -7.77 12.35 5.59
C LEU A 310 -8.18 13.25 6.75
N TRP A 311 -8.14 14.57 6.53
CA TRP A 311 -8.60 15.54 7.52
C TRP A 311 -10.10 15.41 7.80
N GLY A 312 -10.93 15.24 6.76
CA GLY A 312 -12.37 15.03 6.89
C GLY A 312 -12.72 13.75 7.67
N ASN A 313 -11.95 12.68 7.50
CA ASN A 313 -12.05 11.47 8.30
C ASN A 313 -11.73 11.75 9.78
N GLN A 314 -10.59 12.42 10.07
CA GLN A 314 -10.21 12.75 11.45
C GLN A 314 -11.24 13.67 12.12
N PHE A 315 -11.69 14.70 11.43
CA PHE A 315 -12.76 15.59 11.90
C PHE A 315 -14.03 14.80 12.25
N SER A 316 -14.46 13.92 11.36
CA SER A 316 -15.68 13.12 11.55
C SER A 316 -15.54 12.13 12.70
N TYR A 317 -14.36 11.52 12.88
CA TYR A 317 -14.05 10.62 13.99
C TYR A 317 -14.10 11.35 15.34
N VAL A 318 -13.49 12.53 15.44
CA VAL A 318 -13.43 13.31 16.69
C VAL A 318 -14.77 13.95 17.05
N THR A 319 -15.52 14.43 16.06
CA THR A 319 -16.77 15.18 16.30
C THR A 319 -18.03 14.31 16.28
N GLY A 320 -17.96 13.08 15.78
CA GLY A 320 -19.13 12.25 15.54
C GLY A 320 -20.05 12.79 14.44
N PHE A 321 -19.53 13.62 13.52
CA PHE A 321 -20.32 14.21 12.44
C PHE A 321 -20.92 13.15 11.50
N LEU A 322 -20.15 12.11 11.16
CA LEU A 322 -20.63 10.95 10.42
C LEU A 322 -21.09 9.85 11.38
N PRO A 323 -22.02 8.98 10.95
CA PRO A 323 -22.43 7.83 11.74
C PRO A 323 -21.25 6.94 12.15
N ASP A 324 -21.42 6.22 13.26
CA ASP A 324 -20.41 5.32 13.81
C ASP A 324 -19.82 4.38 12.75
N ASN A 325 -18.52 4.14 12.85
CA ASN A 325 -17.73 3.29 11.95
C ASN A 325 -17.66 3.76 10.50
N VAL A 326 -18.23 4.89 10.10
CA VAL A 326 -17.97 5.46 8.77
C VAL A 326 -16.57 6.06 8.73
N ALA A 327 -16.29 6.97 9.67
CA ALA A 327 -14.94 7.46 9.94
C ALA A 327 -14.19 6.47 10.82
N GLN A 328 -12.89 6.28 10.56
CA GLN A 328 -12.03 5.36 11.30
C GLN A 328 -10.94 6.14 12.05
N PRO A 329 -10.55 5.70 13.25
CA PRO A 329 -9.39 6.27 13.94
C PRO A 329 -8.12 6.09 13.10
N VAL A 330 -7.25 7.09 13.13
CA VAL A 330 -5.87 6.91 12.71
C VAL A 330 -5.10 6.34 13.89
N GLU A 331 -4.81 5.04 13.83
CA GLU A 331 -4.10 4.31 14.88
C GLU A 331 -3.21 3.23 14.28
N LEU A 332 -2.18 2.82 15.02
CA LEU A 332 -1.36 1.66 14.72
C LEU A 332 -1.49 0.63 15.83
N THR A 333 -2.02 -0.54 15.47
CA THR A 333 -2.15 -1.67 16.40
C THR A 333 -1.07 -2.71 16.13
N LEU A 334 -0.17 -2.91 17.10
CA LEU A 334 0.92 -3.89 17.10
C LEU A 334 0.41 -5.32 17.37
N ALA A 335 -0.57 -5.74 16.57
CA ALA A 335 -1.16 -7.07 16.57
C ALA A 335 -1.53 -7.49 15.14
N SER A 336 -1.74 -8.78 14.93
CA SER A 336 -2.08 -9.36 13.63
C SER A 336 -3.52 -9.13 13.16
N GLN A 337 -4.37 -8.47 13.96
CA GLN A 337 -5.78 -8.23 13.64
C GLN A 337 -6.05 -6.76 13.31
N CYS A 338 -7.14 -6.50 12.58
CA CYS A 338 -7.58 -5.14 12.26
C CYS A 338 -8.31 -4.43 13.40
N GLN A 339 -8.82 -5.19 14.37
CA GLN A 339 -9.59 -4.64 15.48
C GLN A 339 -8.69 -3.97 16.52
N PHE A 340 -9.21 -2.87 17.07
CA PHE A 340 -8.66 -2.20 18.24
C PHE A 340 -8.43 -3.21 19.38
N ILE A 341 -7.30 -3.05 20.08
CA ILE A 341 -7.00 -3.79 21.30
C ILE A 341 -6.80 -2.77 22.40
N ASP A 342 -7.60 -2.90 23.47
CA ASP A 342 -7.56 -2.03 24.65
C ASP A 342 -6.36 -2.36 25.54
N ASN A 343 -5.15 -2.11 25.03
CA ASN A 343 -3.88 -2.21 25.77
C ASN A 343 -2.78 -1.33 25.13
N GLU A 344 -1.58 -1.38 25.70
CA GLU A 344 -0.41 -0.58 25.27
C GLU A 344 0.10 -0.86 23.83
N ARG A 345 -0.51 -1.81 23.10
CA ARG A 345 -0.13 -2.14 21.73
C ARG A 345 -0.85 -1.32 20.67
N THR A 346 -1.80 -0.46 21.06
CA THR A 346 -2.48 0.43 20.13
C THR A 346 -2.01 1.87 20.35
N ILE A 347 -1.35 2.43 19.34
CA ILE A 347 -0.88 3.81 19.34
C ILE A 347 -1.87 4.63 18.53
N LYS A 348 -2.52 5.61 19.17
CA LYS A 348 -3.42 6.55 18.50
C LYS A 348 -2.65 7.75 17.95
N PHE A 349 -3.11 8.30 16.84
CA PHE A 349 -2.57 9.52 16.25
C PHE A 349 -2.92 10.75 17.08
N SER A 350 -4.21 11.04 17.25
CA SER A 350 -4.71 12.17 18.02
C SER A 350 -6.18 11.99 18.40
N ASP A 351 -6.55 12.50 19.58
CA ASP A 351 -7.95 12.65 20.00
C ASP A 351 -8.52 14.04 19.61
N GLU A 352 -7.71 14.89 18.97
CA GLU A 352 -8.09 16.22 18.46
C GLU A 352 -8.19 16.23 16.93
N VAL A 353 -8.69 17.34 16.36
CA VAL A 353 -8.75 17.56 14.90
C VAL A 353 -7.36 17.88 14.38
N ALA A 354 -6.54 16.84 14.23
CA ALA A 354 -5.18 16.87 13.72
C ALA A 354 -5.10 16.57 12.21
N ASN A 355 -3.96 16.86 11.60
CA ASN A 355 -3.70 16.62 10.19
C ASN A 355 -2.61 15.58 9.99
N LEU A 356 -2.97 14.36 9.57
CA LEU A 356 -2.01 13.28 9.30
C LEU A 356 -1.06 13.60 8.13
N ALA A 357 -1.47 14.46 7.21
CA ALA A 357 -0.62 14.84 6.08
C ALA A 357 0.47 15.84 6.47
N ASP A 358 0.28 16.56 7.59
CA ASP A 358 1.29 17.45 8.16
C ASP A 358 2.41 16.62 8.80
N ALA A 359 3.62 16.77 8.28
CA ALA A 359 4.79 16.05 8.76
C ALA A 359 5.10 16.35 10.24
N ASP A 360 4.89 17.59 10.69
CA ASP A 360 5.19 18.00 12.07
C ASP A 360 4.24 17.35 13.07
N GLN A 361 3.04 16.96 12.63
CA GLN A 361 2.06 16.21 13.43
C GLN A 361 2.22 14.70 13.27
N ARG A 362 2.52 14.22 12.05
CA ARG A 362 2.67 12.79 11.74
C ARG A 362 3.93 12.18 12.34
N MET A 363 5.07 12.86 12.26
CA MET A 363 6.35 12.29 12.70
C MET A 363 6.36 11.94 14.20
N PRO A 364 5.85 12.77 15.12
CA PRO A 364 5.72 12.38 16.53
C PRO A 364 4.94 11.09 16.74
N PHE A 365 3.85 10.88 15.98
CA PHE A 365 3.08 9.63 16.03
C PHE A 365 3.88 8.42 15.52
N VAL A 366 4.59 8.56 14.41
CA VAL A 366 5.43 7.50 13.84
C VAL A 366 6.57 7.13 14.79
N LEU A 367 7.24 8.12 15.37
CA LEU A 367 8.34 7.89 16.31
C LEU A 367 7.86 7.28 17.63
N LYS A 368 6.69 7.69 18.13
CA LYS A 368 6.04 7.06 19.29
C LYS A 368 5.71 5.59 19.03
N ALA A 369 5.21 5.27 17.84
CA ALA A 369 4.97 3.89 17.43
C ALA A 369 6.25 3.05 17.38
N ALA A 370 7.35 3.62 16.89
CA ALA A 370 8.66 2.98 16.88
C ALA A 370 9.20 2.73 18.30
N GLU A 371 9.12 3.72 19.18
CA GLU A 371 9.50 3.60 20.59
C GLU A 371 8.68 2.53 21.30
N SER A 372 7.35 2.56 21.16
CA SER A 372 6.44 1.56 21.75
C SER A 372 6.77 0.15 21.27
N PHE A 373 7.07 -0.02 19.98
CA PHE A 373 7.47 -1.32 19.43
C PHE A 373 8.78 -1.83 20.02
N ASP A 374 9.79 -0.96 20.13
CA ASP A 374 11.09 -1.29 20.73
C ASP A 374 10.97 -1.64 22.23
N GLU A 375 10.17 -0.91 22.99
CA GLU A 375 9.86 -1.21 24.39
C GLU A 375 9.21 -2.59 24.55
N LEU A 376 8.19 -2.89 23.73
CA LEU A 376 7.51 -4.19 23.76
C LEU A 376 8.45 -5.35 23.40
N LEU A 377 9.41 -5.13 22.50
CA LEU A 377 10.44 -6.11 22.15
C LEU A 377 11.46 -6.36 23.27
N ARG A 378 11.70 -5.38 24.14
CA ARG A 378 12.58 -5.50 25.31
C ARG A 378 11.84 -5.98 26.57
N GLY A 379 10.52 -5.84 26.59
CA GLY A 379 9.65 -6.17 27.71
C GLY A 379 9.18 -7.62 27.76
N ARG A 380 8.22 -7.86 28.67
CA ARG A 380 7.60 -9.19 28.88
C ARG A 380 6.69 -9.61 27.72
N ASP A 381 6.19 -8.65 26.95
CA ASP A 381 5.22 -8.88 25.88
C ASP A 381 5.85 -9.15 24.51
N ARG A 382 7.17 -9.27 24.43
CA ARG A 382 7.92 -9.64 23.22
C ARG A 382 7.29 -10.84 22.49
N HIS A 383 6.90 -11.87 23.24
CA HIS A 383 6.30 -13.08 22.69
C HIS A 383 4.96 -12.84 21.96
N LEU A 384 4.19 -11.81 22.37
CA LEU A 384 2.95 -11.41 21.69
C LEU A 384 3.25 -10.72 20.36
N ILE A 385 4.30 -9.91 20.32
CA ILE A 385 4.78 -9.23 19.12
C ILE A 385 5.33 -10.24 18.11
N GLU A 386 6.19 -11.15 18.56
CA GLU A 386 6.72 -12.24 17.73
C GLU A 386 5.61 -13.10 17.14
N ARG A 387 4.61 -13.49 17.95
CA ARG A 387 3.45 -14.24 17.46
C ARG A 387 2.65 -13.46 16.42
N SER A 388 2.45 -12.16 16.65
CA SER A 388 1.73 -11.30 15.70
C SER A 388 2.47 -11.18 14.37
N LEU A 389 3.79 -11.04 14.39
CA LEU A 389 4.61 -11.03 13.18
C LEU A 389 4.65 -12.39 12.47
N GLN A 390 4.66 -13.50 13.22
CA GLN A 390 4.50 -14.84 12.65
C GLN A 390 3.14 -15.02 11.96
N ASP A 391 2.06 -14.51 12.55
CA ASP A 391 0.74 -14.52 11.94
C ASP A 391 0.68 -13.68 10.67
N ILE A 392 1.23 -12.46 10.69
CA ILE A 392 1.32 -11.59 9.52
C ILE A 392 2.14 -12.28 8.42
N ALA A 393 3.32 -12.83 8.74
CA ALA A 393 4.19 -13.55 7.81
C ALA A 393 3.51 -14.78 7.17
N ALA A 394 2.56 -15.40 7.88
CA ALA A 394 1.74 -16.51 7.39
C ALA A 394 0.46 -16.06 6.65
N GLY A 395 0.30 -14.76 6.39
CA GLY A 395 -0.85 -14.21 5.66
C GLY A 395 -2.14 -14.11 6.49
N ARG A 396 -2.05 -14.17 7.83
CA ARG A 396 -3.19 -14.05 8.74
C ARG A 396 -3.44 -12.62 9.23
N GLY A 397 -2.67 -11.65 8.76
CA GLY A 397 -2.62 -10.27 9.28
C GLY A 397 -3.77 -9.32 8.89
N VAL A 398 -4.44 -9.57 7.76
CA VAL A 398 -5.50 -8.69 7.23
C VAL A 398 -6.79 -9.48 7.16
N LYS A 399 -7.55 -9.46 8.27
CA LYS A 399 -8.81 -10.17 8.48
C LYS A 399 -9.73 -9.38 9.40
#